data_AF-A0A4Y3KPT9-F1
#
_entry.id   AF-A0A4Y3KPT9-F1
#
_cell.length_a   1.000
_cell.length_b   1.000
_cell.length_c   1.000
_cell.angle_alpha   90.00
_cell.angle_beta   90.00
_cell.angle_gamma   90.00
#
_symmetry.space_group_name_H-M   'P 1'
#
loop_
_entity.id
_entity.type
_entity.pdbx_description
1 polymer ?
#
loop_
_entity_poly.entity_id
_entity_poly.type
_entity_poly.pdbx_seq_one_letter_code
_entity_poly.pdbx_strand_id
1 'polypeptide(L)'
;MLSDDPNNVRAFAALAEIVRRRASETGPDGDPLTAPQDEVARQRAADLAVWSLGEELAGNPRAWYPLIEVARLSVRDDHEGTLRRLTTAAERDPSGAALLEALALLREAGKPVDALGLGVGHWRPREHEPEVARQLVHAAIEADRPLEAKQYVANLDLYPDQAAVAPLRAELEQVVAQARQAIPGT
;
A
#
# COMPACT_ATOMS: atom_id res chain seq x y z
N MET A 1 -1.59 21.58 -5.64
CA MET A 1 -0.90 20.88 -6.76
C MET A 1 0.12 19.93 -6.17
N LEU A 2 0.77 19.05 -6.96
CA LEU A 2 1.79 18.12 -6.43
C LEU A 2 3.03 18.81 -5.85
N SER A 3 3.31 20.04 -6.28
CA SER A 3 4.32 20.92 -5.68
C SER A 3 4.00 21.31 -4.23
N ASP A 4 2.72 21.42 -3.90
CA ASP A 4 2.24 21.90 -2.60
C ASP A 4 1.94 20.73 -1.66
N ASP A 5 1.40 19.64 -2.24
CA ASP A 5 1.11 18.39 -1.56
C ASP A 5 1.52 17.21 -2.47
N PRO A 6 2.72 16.63 -2.25
CA PRO A 6 3.18 15.50 -3.04
C PRO A 6 2.37 14.21 -2.78
N ASN A 7 1.51 14.22 -1.76
CA ASN A 7 0.64 13.09 -1.40
C ASN A 7 -0.80 13.26 -1.93
N ASN A 8 -1.03 14.26 -2.78
CA ASN A 8 -2.32 14.46 -3.41
C ASN A 8 -2.61 13.34 -4.42
N VAL A 9 -3.33 12.31 -3.97
CA VAL A 9 -3.70 11.11 -4.73
C VAL A 9 -4.33 11.45 -6.07
N ARG A 10 -5.28 12.40 -6.10
CA ARG A 10 -5.98 12.78 -7.34
C ARG A 10 -5.05 13.44 -8.35
N ALA A 11 -4.18 14.33 -7.88
CA ALA A 11 -3.22 15.00 -8.74
C ALA A 11 -2.15 14.03 -9.27
N PHE A 12 -1.68 13.11 -8.42
CA PHE A 12 -0.74 12.06 -8.84
C PHE A 12 -1.38 11.17 -9.91
N ALA A 13 -2.59 10.65 -9.66
CA ALA A 13 -3.30 9.79 -10.60
C ALA A 13 -3.52 10.49 -11.95
N ALA A 14 -3.95 11.75 -11.94
CA ALA A 14 -4.13 12.52 -13.17
C ALA A 14 -2.82 12.68 -13.97
N LEU A 15 -1.70 12.93 -13.29
CA LEU A 15 -0.40 13.05 -13.94
C LEU A 15 0.12 11.69 -14.42
N ALA A 16 -0.06 10.64 -13.63
CA ALA A 16 0.27 9.26 -13.99
C ALA A 16 -0.44 8.83 -15.28
N GLU A 17 -1.74 9.13 -15.40
CA GLU A 17 -2.51 8.84 -16.62
C GLU A 17 -1.99 9.60 -17.85
N ILE A 18 -1.59 10.86 -17.69
CA ILE A 18 -1.00 11.65 -18.78
C ILE A 18 0.34 11.04 -19.24
N VAL A 19 1.22 10.65 -18.31
CA VAL A 19 2.53 10.08 -18.68
C VAL A 19 2.39 8.65 -19.23
N ARG A 20 1.46 7.83 -18.71
CA ARG A 20 1.13 6.51 -19.28
C ARG A 20 0.71 6.63 -20.73
N ARG A 21 -0.25 7.51 -21.01
CA ARG A 21 -0.76 7.74 -22.37
C ARG A 21 0.34 8.17 -23.31
N ARG A 22 1.12 9.18 -22.94
CA ARG A 22 2.25 9.65 -23.76
C ARG A 22 3.27 8.56 -24.03
N ALA A 23 3.64 7.78 -23.01
CA ALA A 23 4.60 6.69 -23.18
C ALA A 23 4.07 5.56 -24.09
N SER A 24 2.77 5.30 -24.06
CA SER A 24 2.12 4.30 -24.93
C SER A 24 1.88 4.78 -26.37
N GLU A 25 1.73 6.10 -26.57
CA GLU A 25 1.53 6.74 -27.87
C GLU A 25 2.85 7.03 -28.58
N THR A 26 3.92 7.26 -27.82
CA THR A 26 5.29 7.46 -28.35
C THR A 26 5.90 6.10 -28.73
N GLY A 27 5.27 5.42 -29.68
CA GLY A 27 5.99 4.48 -30.55
C GLY A 27 7.05 5.25 -31.34
N PRO A 28 8.09 4.58 -31.85
CA PRO A 28 9.21 5.24 -32.53
C PRO A 28 8.68 6.11 -33.68
N ASP A 29 9.01 7.40 -33.64
CA ASP A 29 8.68 8.43 -34.62
C ASP A 29 8.78 7.91 -36.06
N GLY A 30 7.67 7.41 -36.60
CA GLY A 30 7.52 7.10 -38.02
C GLY A 30 8.62 6.24 -38.66
N ASP A 31 9.43 5.51 -37.89
CA ASP A 31 10.55 4.72 -38.44
C ASP A 31 9.99 3.43 -39.06
N PRO A 32 9.99 3.32 -40.41
CA PRO A 32 9.43 2.18 -41.12
C PRO A 32 10.22 0.88 -40.89
N LEU A 33 11.38 0.93 -40.22
CA LEU A 33 12.19 -0.23 -39.85
C LEU A 33 11.92 -0.74 -38.44
N THR A 34 11.06 -0.08 -37.66
CA THR A 34 10.73 -0.56 -36.32
C THR A 34 9.51 -1.47 -36.35
N ALA A 35 9.62 -2.64 -35.73
CA ALA A 35 8.50 -3.56 -35.60
C ALA A 35 7.34 -2.90 -34.82
N PRO A 36 6.07 -3.18 -35.17
CA PRO A 36 4.93 -2.73 -34.38
C PRO A 36 5.13 -3.10 -32.92
N GLN A 37 5.00 -2.15 -32.00
CA GLN A 37 5.04 -2.47 -30.58
C GLN A 37 3.85 -3.38 -30.25
N ASP A 38 4.14 -4.54 -29.65
CA ASP A 38 3.10 -5.37 -29.08
C ASP A 38 2.50 -4.71 -27.83
N GLU A 39 1.35 -5.22 -27.39
CA GLU A 39 0.64 -4.71 -26.21
C GLU A 39 1.54 -4.71 -24.96
N VAL A 40 2.40 -5.72 -24.85
CA VAL A 40 3.31 -5.90 -23.72
C VAL A 40 4.37 -4.80 -23.67
N ALA A 41 4.95 -4.42 -24.81
CA ALA A 41 5.91 -3.33 -24.90
C ALA A 41 5.27 -1.98 -24.53
N ARG A 42 4.03 -1.72 -24.99
CA ARG A 42 3.29 -0.50 -24.63
C ARG A 42 3.00 -0.43 -23.13
N GLN A 43 2.57 -1.54 -22.53
CA GLN A 43 2.33 -1.61 -21.09
C GLN A 43 3.62 -1.37 -20.29
N ARG A 44 4.74 -1.98 -20.69
CA ARG A 44 6.04 -1.74 -20.05
C ARG A 44 6.48 -0.28 -20.15
N ALA A 45 6.31 0.37 -21.32
CA ALA A 45 6.64 1.77 -21.49
C ALA A 45 5.78 2.66 -20.57
N ALA A 46 4.49 2.37 -20.45
CA ALA A 46 3.59 3.07 -19.54
C ALA A 46 3.99 2.89 -18.06
N ASP A 47 4.32 1.67 -17.64
CA ASP A 47 4.76 1.40 -16.27
C ASP A 47 6.11 2.05 -15.95
N LEU A 48 7.05 2.03 -16.89
CA LEU A 48 8.33 2.76 -16.75
C LEU A 48 8.12 4.27 -16.62
N ALA A 49 7.16 4.85 -17.35
CA ALA A 49 6.87 6.28 -17.22
C ALA A 49 6.30 6.64 -15.84
N VAL A 50 5.41 5.80 -15.28
CA VAL A 50 4.91 6.00 -13.91
C VAL A 50 6.00 5.77 -12.88
N TRP A 51 6.87 4.78 -13.10
CA TRP A 51 8.03 4.54 -12.26
C TRP A 51 8.92 5.78 -12.18
N SER A 52 9.32 6.34 -13.32
CA SER A 52 10.15 7.55 -13.37
C SER A 52 9.47 8.75 -12.69
N LEU A 53 8.17 8.92 -12.89
CA LEU A 53 7.39 9.97 -12.20
C LEU A 53 7.41 9.77 -10.67
N GLY A 54 7.20 8.54 -10.22
CA GLY A 54 7.17 8.20 -8.81
C GLY A 54 8.53 8.41 -8.14
N GLU A 55 9.62 7.98 -8.77
CA GLU A 55 10.99 8.16 -8.27
C GLU A 55 11.38 9.65 -8.19
N GLU A 56 11.04 10.46 -9.21
CA GLU A 56 11.27 11.91 -9.18
C GLU A 56 10.55 12.57 -8.01
N LEU A 57 9.26 12.25 -7.81
CA LEU A 57 8.47 12.82 -6.72
C LEU A 57 8.88 12.28 -5.34
N ALA A 58 9.35 11.03 -5.26
CA ALA A 58 9.85 10.41 -4.03
C ALA A 58 11.11 11.09 -3.48
N GLY A 59 11.82 11.87 -4.30
CA GLY A 59 12.91 12.74 -3.86
C GLY A 59 12.48 13.80 -2.84
N ASN A 60 11.20 14.17 -2.79
CA ASN A 60 10.67 15.06 -1.76
C ASN A 60 10.53 14.30 -0.42
N PRO A 61 11.14 14.78 0.69
CA PRO A 61 11.12 14.09 1.97
C PRO A 61 9.73 13.96 2.60
N ARG A 62 8.74 14.73 2.14
CA ARG A 62 7.33 14.64 2.58
C ARG A 62 6.49 13.70 1.71
N ALA A 63 7.03 13.22 0.60
CA ALA A 63 6.32 12.36 -0.33
C ALA A 63 6.34 10.91 0.17
N TRP A 64 5.18 10.43 0.62
CA TRP A 64 4.95 9.01 0.93
C TRP A 64 4.12 8.34 -0.17
N TYR A 65 3.14 9.03 -0.76
CA TYR A 65 2.25 8.41 -1.75
C TYR A 65 2.97 7.97 -3.04
N PRO A 66 3.91 8.76 -3.61
CA PRO A 66 4.72 8.29 -4.75
C PRO A 66 5.52 7.02 -4.45
N LEU A 67 6.00 6.84 -3.20
CA LEU A 67 6.69 5.61 -2.80
C LEU A 67 5.75 4.39 -2.82
N ILE A 68 4.49 4.56 -2.42
CA ILE A 68 3.45 3.53 -2.51
C ILE A 68 3.23 3.13 -3.98
N GLU A 69 3.13 4.12 -4.87
CA GLU A 69 2.86 3.86 -6.30
C GLU A 69 4.04 3.18 -7.00
N VAL A 70 5.28 3.55 -6.69
CA VAL A 70 6.45 2.80 -7.18
C VAL A 70 6.48 1.39 -6.61
N ALA A 71 6.20 1.23 -5.30
CA ALA A 71 6.12 -0.09 -4.67
C ALA A 71 5.04 -0.97 -5.33
N ARG A 72 3.91 -0.40 -5.76
CA ARG A 72 2.83 -1.11 -6.47
C ARG A 72 3.31 -1.70 -7.79
N LEU A 73 4.21 -1.02 -8.50
CA LEU A 73 4.80 -1.51 -9.74
C LEU A 73 5.83 -2.62 -9.49
N SER A 74 6.55 -2.59 -8.36
CA SER A 74 7.62 -3.56 -8.06
C SER A 74 7.20 -4.74 -7.20
N VAL A 75 6.02 -4.75 -6.58
CA VAL A 75 5.67 -5.70 -5.50
C VAL A 75 5.82 -7.18 -5.89
N ARG A 76 5.73 -7.51 -7.18
CA ARG A 76 5.90 -8.87 -7.71
C ARG A 76 7.32 -9.22 -8.10
N ASP A 77 8.13 -8.23 -8.49
CA ASP A 77 9.41 -8.44 -9.18
C ASP A 77 10.63 -8.00 -8.35
N ASP A 78 10.47 -7.06 -7.41
CA ASP A 78 11.53 -6.55 -6.53
C ASP A 78 11.02 -6.45 -5.09
N HIS A 79 11.15 -7.56 -4.36
CA HIS A 79 10.66 -7.67 -2.99
C HIS A 79 11.40 -6.74 -2.02
N GLU A 80 12.73 -6.70 -2.03
CA GLU A 80 13.51 -5.87 -1.11
C GLU A 80 13.30 -4.38 -1.36
N GLY A 81 13.31 -3.94 -2.63
CA GLY A 81 13.06 -2.55 -2.97
C GLY A 81 11.63 -2.13 -2.67
N THR A 82 10.65 -3.03 -2.84
CA THR A 82 9.27 -2.78 -2.41
C THR A 82 9.21 -2.53 -0.90
N LEU A 83 9.73 -3.44 -0.07
CA LEU A 83 9.69 -3.28 1.38
C LEU A 83 10.41 -2.01 1.85
N ARG A 84 11.56 -1.68 1.25
CA ARG A 84 12.29 -0.46 1.58
C ARG A 84 11.46 0.80 1.32
N ARG A 85 10.81 0.87 0.15
CA ARG A 85 9.94 2.01 -0.20
C ARG A 85 8.75 2.12 0.74
N LEU A 86 8.10 1.00 1.07
CA LEU A 86 6.96 0.99 1.99
C LEU A 86 7.33 1.39 3.42
N THR A 87 8.48 0.93 3.93
CA THR A 87 9.03 1.38 5.21
C THR A 87 9.26 2.89 5.20
N THR A 88 9.96 3.41 4.18
CA THR A 88 10.20 4.86 4.05
C THR A 88 8.89 5.65 3.92
N ALA A 89 7.87 5.12 3.24
CA ALA A 89 6.56 5.76 3.14
C ALA A 89 5.89 5.86 4.52
N ALA A 90 5.89 4.77 5.29
CA ALA A 90 5.34 4.73 6.64
C ALA A 90 6.07 5.68 7.61
N GLU A 91 7.40 5.81 7.49
CA GLU A 91 8.20 6.75 8.31
C GLU A 91 7.93 8.23 7.99
N ARG A 92 7.57 8.55 6.74
CA ARG A 92 7.29 9.91 6.28
C ARG A 92 5.89 10.40 6.64
N ASP A 93 4.99 9.50 7.03
CA ASP A 93 3.60 9.81 7.32
C ASP A 93 3.23 9.55 8.78
N PRO A 94 3.12 10.60 9.62
CA PRO A 94 2.74 10.44 11.02
C PRO A 94 1.26 10.08 11.22
N SER A 95 0.41 10.20 10.20
CA SER A 95 -1.02 9.86 10.31
C SER A 95 -1.29 8.35 10.19
N GLY A 96 -0.35 7.59 9.64
CA GLY A 96 -0.52 6.17 9.36
C GLY A 96 -1.32 5.84 8.10
N ALA A 97 -1.72 6.82 7.30
CA ALA A 97 -2.32 6.62 5.98
C ALA A 97 -1.38 5.88 5.01
N ALA A 98 -0.09 6.21 5.00
CA ALA A 98 0.90 5.49 4.20
C ALA A 98 1.05 4.03 4.66
N LEU A 99 0.99 3.80 5.97
CA LEU A 99 1.02 2.45 6.52
C LEU A 99 -0.23 1.66 6.12
N LEU A 100 -1.42 2.27 6.21
CA LEU A 100 -2.67 1.68 5.74
C LEU A 100 -2.59 1.22 4.28
N GLU A 101 -2.13 2.09 3.38
CA GLU A 101 -1.95 1.79 1.95
C GLU A 101 -0.88 0.71 1.72
N ALA A 102 0.24 0.76 2.45
CA ALA A 102 1.31 -0.23 2.34
C ALA A 102 0.86 -1.63 2.77
N LEU A 103 0.10 -1.73 3.87
CA LEU A 103 -0.44 -3.00 4.34
C LEU A 103 -1.46 -3.58 3.36
N ALA A 104 -2.36 -2.73 2.83
CA ALA A 104 -3.32 -3.15 1.81
C ALA A 104 -2.59 -3.69 0.56
N LEU A 105 -1.58 -2.97 0.06
CA LEU A 105 -0.79 -3.40 -1.09
C LEU A 105 -0.12 -4.77 -0.88
N LEU A 106 0.51 -4.98 0.28
CA LEU A 106 1.18 -6.25 0.59
C LEU A 106 0.17 -7.40 0.68
N ARG A 107 -0.98 -7.18 1.32
CA ARG A 107 -2.07 -8.17 1.39
C ARG A 107 -2.61 -8.53 0.01
N GLU A 108 -2.93 -7.54 -0.82
CA GLU A 108 -3.41 -7.74 -2.19
C GLU A 108 -2.39 -8.48 -3.07
N ALA A 109 -1.10 -8.31 -2.80
CA ALA A 109 -0.02 -9.04 -3.46
C ALA A 109 0.22 -10.45 -2.90
N GLY A 110 -0.60 -10.92 -1.95
CA GLY A 110 -0.46 -12.25 -1.32
C GLY A 110 0.72 -12.33 -0.36
N LYS A 111 1.11 -11.20 0.26
CA LYS A 111 2.24 -11.09 1.20
C LYS A 111 1.79 -10.68 2.62
N PRO A 112 0.86 -11.42 3.25
CA PRO A 112 0.32 -11.03 4.56
C PRO A 112 1.38 -11.06 5.68
N VAL A 113 2.36 -11.96 5.62
CA VAL A 113 3.46 -12.02 6.59
C VAL A 113 4.33 -10.76 6.54
N ASP A 114 4.61 -10.26 5.34
CA ASP A 114 5.37 -9.02 5.15
C ASP A 114 4.57 -7.82 5.65
N ALA A 115 3.25 -7.80 5.41
CA ALA A 115 2.35 -6.78 5.95
C ALA A 115 2.42 -6.75 7.49
N LEU A 116 2.35 -7.91 8.15
CA LEU A 116 2.51 -7.99 9.59
C LEU A 116 3.87 -7.48 10.06
N GLY A 117 4.96 -7.86 9.36
CA GLY A 117 6.31 -7.40 9.69
C GLY A 117 6.44 -5.88 9.63
N LEU A 118 5.93 -5.25 8.55
CA LEU A 118 5.91 -3.80 8.41
C LEU A 118 5.06 -3.13 9.51
N GLY A 119 3.85 -3.64 9.72
CA GLY A 119 2.89 -3.04 10.64
C GLY A 119 3.30 -3.12 12.11
N VAL A 120 3.91 -4.22 12.56
CA VAL A 120 4.43 -4.34 13.93
C VAL A 120 5.52 -3.29 14.22
N GLY A 121 6.35 -2.97 13.24
CA GLY A 121 7.43 -1.98 13.41
C GLY A 121 6.96 -0.53 13.41
N HIS A 122 5.81 -0.23 12.78
CA HIS A 122 5.43 1.15 12.45
C HIS A 122 4.06 1.57 12.96
N TRP A 123 3.18 0.65 13.36
CA TRP A 123 1.86 1.04 13.83
C TRP A 123 1.91 1.67 15.23
N ARG A 124 1.32 2.86 15.37
CA ARG A 124 1.18 3.59 16.63
C ARG A 124 -0.30 3.86 16.90
N PRO A 125 -1.00 3.00 17.66
CA PRO A 125 -2.45 3.11 17.87
C PRO A 125 -2.94 4.45 18.45
N ARG A 126 -2.08 5.20 19.15
CA ARG A 126 -2.46 6.51 19.72
C ARG A 126 -2.36 7.66 18.71
N GLU A 127 -1.63 7.46 17.63
CA GLU A 127 -1.27 8.49 16.64
C GLU A 127 -1.92 8.22 15.28
N HIS A 128 -1.97 6.94 14.89
CA HIS A 128 -2.35 6.53 13.54
C HIS A 128 -3.85 6.27 13.42
N GLU A 129 -4.39 6.40 12.20
CA GLU A 129 -5.77 6.06 11.86
C GLU A 129 -6.19 4.65 12.33
N PRO A 130 -7.39 4.47 12.92
CA PRO A 130 -7.89 3.16 13.37
C PRO A 130 -7.92 2.08 12.29
N GLU A 131 -8.10 2.47 11.03
CA GLU A 131 -8.17 1.57 9.88
C GLU A 131 -6.87 0.78 9.64
N VAL A 132 -5.73 1.20 10.19
CA VAL A 132 -4.51 0.37 10.20
C VAL A 132 -4.74 -0.95 10.95
N ALA A 133 -5.52 -0.93 12.03
CA ALA A 133 -5.86 -2.14 12.80
C ALA A 133 -6.64 -3.14 11.94
N ARG A 134 -7.54 -2.67 11.07
CA ARG A 134 -8.30 -3.51 10.14
C ARG A 134 -7.35 -4.29 9.22
N GLN A 135 -6.39 -3.59 8.61
CA GLN A 135 -5.41 -4.24 7.74
C GLN A 135 -4.57 -5.27 8.48
N LEU A 136 -4.14 -4.96 9.71
CA LEU A 136 -3.37 -5.89 10.54
C LEU A 136 -4.16 -7.14 10.93
N VAL A 137 -5.43 -6.98 11.32
CA VAL A 137 -6.33 -8.11 11.63
C VAL A 137 -6.50 -9.01 10.43
N HIS A 138 -6.77 -8.44 9.25
CA HIS A 138 -6.92 -9.25 8.06
C HIS A 138 -5.62 -9.90 7.61
N ALA A 139 -4.48 -9.20 7.66
CA ALA A 139 -3.17 -9.79 7.39
C ALA A 139 -2.87 -10.96 8.33
N ALA A 140 -3.22 -10.83 9.62
CA ALA A 140 -3.04 -11.90 10.59
C ALA A 140 -3.89 -13.12 10.26
N ILE A 141 -5.14 -12.93 9.83
CA ILE A 141 -6.02 -14.04 9.43
C ILE A 141 -5.52 -14.69 8.14
N GLU A 142 -5.12 -13.91 7.14
CA GLU A 142 -4.54 -14.40 5.89
C GLU A 142 -3.23 -15.16 6.09
N ALA A 143 -2.47 -14.81 7.14
CA ALA A 143 -1.27 -15.52 7.56
C ALA A 143 -1.53 -16.72 8.50
N ASP A 144 -2.79 -17.08 8.75
CA ASP A 144 -3.20 -18.15 9.69
C ASP A 144 -2.74 -17.91 11.15
N ARG A 145 -2.77 -16.66 11.59
CA ARG A 145 -2.36 -16.18 12.93
C ARG A 145 -3.51 -15.50 13.69
N PRO A 146 -4.67 -16.14 13.91
CA PRO A 146 -5.84 -15.50 14.51
C PRO A 146 -5.65 -15.08 15.98
N LEU A 147 -4.66 -15.64 16.69
CA LEU A 147 -4.30 -15.17 18.04
C LEU A 147 -3.66 -13.76 18.01
N GLU A 148 -2.87 -13.46 16.99
CA GLU A 148 -2.30 -12.11 16.80
C GLU A 148 -3.34 -11.12 16.31
N ALA A 149 -4.26 -11.58 15.45
CA ALA A 149 -5.42 -10.78 15.05
C ALA A 149 -6.18 -10.26 16.28
N LYS A 150 -6.41 -11.11 17.29
CA LYS A 150 -7.02 -10.71 18.56
C LYS A 150 -6.23 -9.62 19.29
N GLN A 151 -4.89 -9.68 19.26
CA GLN A 151 -4.05 -8.65 19.88
C GLN A 151 -4.19 -7.30 19.19
N TYR A 152 -4.28 -7.27 17.86
CA TYR A 152 -4.50 -6.03 17.11
C TYR A 152 -5.86 -5.40 17.42
N VAL A 153 -6.90 -6.21 17.59
CA VAL A 153 -8.22 -5.73 18.07
C VAL A 153 -8.11 -5.13 19.47
N ALA A 154 -7.43 -5.81 20.40
CA ALA A 154 -7.25 -5.30 21.76
C ALA A 154 -6.48 -3.96 21.80
N ASN A 155 -5.57 -3.73 20.87
CA ASN A 155 -4.84 -2.46 20.77
C ASN A 155 -5.74 -1.26 20.39
N LEU A 156 -6.98 -1.48 19.92
CA LEU A 156 -7.95 -0.39 19.72
C LEU A 156 -8.34 0.30 21.05
N ASP A 157 -8.19 -0.40 22.18
CA ASP A 157 -8.42 0.18 23.51
C ASP A 157 -7.40 1.30 23.85
N LEU A 158 -6.33 1.44 23.05
CA LEU A 158 -5.34 2.52 23.19
C LEU A 158 -5.75 3.83 22.52
N TYR A 159 -6.79 3.84 21.68
CA TYR A 159 -7.25 5.04 20.97
C TYR A 159 -7.88 6.05 21.95
N PRO A 160 -7.65 7.36 21.79
CA PRO A 160 -8.25 8.36 22.68
C PRO A 160 -9.79 8.41 22.61
N ASP A 161 -10.35 8.27 21.40
CA ASP A 161 -11.78 8.30 21.16
C ASP A 161 -12.35 6.88 21.03
N GLN A 162 -12.73 6.32 22.17
CA GLN A 162 -13.30 4.97 22.25
C GLN A 162 -14.67 4.86 21.56
N ALA A 163 -15.43 5.96 21.48
CA ALA A 163 -16.74 5.95 20.82
C ALA A 163 -16.58 5.86 19.29
N ALA A 164 -15.58 6.55 18.74
CA ALA A 164 -15.27 6.50 17.31
C ALA A 164 -14.79 5.12 16.84
N VAL A 165 -14.00 4.41 17.66
CA VAL A 165 -13.45 3.08 17.30
C VAL A 165 -14.36 1.91 17.66
N ALA A 166 -15.39 2.10 18.47
CA ALA A 166 -16.28 1.02 18.91
C ALA A 166 -16.94 0.22 17.76
N PRO A 167 -17.43 0.83 16.66
CA PRO A 167 -17.98 0.08 15.53
C PRO A 167 -16.93 -0.79 14.86
N LEU A 168 -15.73 -0.25 14.63
CA LEU A 168 -14.60 -0.98 14.05
C LEU A 168 -14.17 -2.15 14.94
N ARG A 169 -14.07 -1.93 16.26
CA ARG A 169 -13.73 -2.97 17.23
C ARG A 169 -14.73 -4.13 17.17
N ALA A 170 -16.03 -3.83 17.19
CA ALA A 170 -17.08 -4.84 17.14
C ALA A 170 -17.04 -5.65 15.83
N GLU A 171 -16.79 -4.98 14.70
CA GLU A 171 -16.62 -5.65 13.41
C GLU A 171 -15.42 -6.61 13.42
N LEU A 172 -14.25 -6.13 13.88
CA LEU A 172 -13.03 -6.94 13.87
C LEU A 172 -13.10 -8.10 14.88
N GLU A 173 -13.78 -7.94 16.02
CA GLU A 173 -14.06 -9.04 16.95
C GLU A 173 -14.85 -10.18 16.27
N GLN A 174 -15.84 -9.85 15.43
CA GLN A 174 -16.60 -10.85 14.67
C GLN A 174 -15.71 -11.56 13.65
N VAL A 175 -14.90 -10.80 12.91
CA VAL A 175 -13.96 -11.33 11.91
C VAL A 175 -12.98 -12.33 12.55
N VAL A 176 -12.41 -11.97 13.71
CA VAL A 176 -11.50 -12.86 14.45
C VAL A 176 -12.22 -14.10 15.00
N ALA A 177 -13.45 -13.95 15.50
CA ALA A 177 -14.24 -15.07 16.00
C ALA A 177 -14.55 -16.10 14.90
N GLN A 178 -14.91 -15.64 13.70
CA GLN A 178 -15.15 -16.51 12.54
C GLN A 178 -13.88 -17.25 12.12
N ALA A 179 -12.75 -16.55 12.03
CA ALA A 179 -11.46 -17.18 11.67
C ALA A 179 -11.05 -18.28 12.66
N ARG A 180 -11.31 -18.09 13.97
CA ARG A 180 -11.00 -19.11 14.99
C ARG A 180 -11.87 -20.36 14.90
N GLN A 181 -13.12 -20.24 14.44
CA GLN A 181 -14.02 -21.38 14.25
C GLN A 181 -13.67 -22.21 13.00
N ALA A 182 -12.99 -21.59 12.03
CA ALA A 182 -12.57 -22.25 10.80
C ALA A 182 -11.33 -23.15 10.98
N ILE A 183 -10.59 -23.02 12.08
CA ILE A 183 -9.47 -23.91 12.41
C ILE A 183 -10.04 -25.26 12.89
N PRO A 184 -9.86 -26.37 12.15
CA PRO A 184 -10.27 -27.68 12.61
C PRO A 184 -9.28 -28.16 13.67
N GLY A 185 -9.68 -28.26 14.94
CA GLY A 185 -8.83 -28.90 15.97
C GLY A 185 -8.81 -28.29 17.37
N THR A 186 -9.94 -27.81 17.89
CA THR A 186 -10.25 -27.85 19.33
C THR A 186 -11.56 -28.58 19.54
#